data_AF-A0A6A1WEQ8-F1
#
_entry.id   AF-A0A6A1WEQ8-F1
#
_cell.length_a   1.000
_cell.length_b   1.000
_cell.length_c   1.000
_cell.angle_alpha   90.00
_cell.angle_beta   90.00
_cell.angle_gamma   90.00
#
_symmetry.space_group_name_H-M   'P 1'
#
loop_
_entity.id
_entity.type
_entity.pdbx_description
1 polymer ?
#
loop_
_entity_poly.entity_id
_entity_poly.type
_entity_poly.pdbx_seq_one_letter_code
_entity_poly.pdbx_strand_id
1 'polypeptide(L)'
;MQGVPPNSNTCQLCGAAEETVTHLFLDCPFLLRVWRSGPWPLDLSALGLQSMVDWIKLLLNPITAHNVNPDDEHAFVVYAVIVMDSLWFARNQKVHHNTSADPNVIFQSIQRCYK
;
A
#
# COMPACT_ATOMS: atom_id res chain seq x y z
N MET A 1 -1.05 -2.92 -27.51
CA MET A 1 -0.71 -2.60 -26.10
C MET A 1 0.80 -2.60 -26.02
N GLN A 2 1.44 -1.43 -26.12
CA GLN A 2 2.90 -1.36 -26.21
C GLN A 2 3.50 -1.60 -24.82
N GLY A 3 4.39 -2.59 -24.74
CA GLY A 3 5.14 -2.91 -23.54
C GLY A 3 6.00 -1.72 -23.12
N VAL A 4 5.91 -1.38 -21.84
CA VAL A 4 6.74 -0.36 -21.20
C VAL A 4 8.21 -0.75 -21.36
N PRO A 5 9.10 0.17 -21.79
CA PRO A 5 10.50 -0.16 -22.04
C PRO A 5 11.24 -0.55 -20.73
N PRO A 6 12.32 -1.36 -20.82
CA PRO A 6 13.01 -2.01 -19.68
C PRO A 6 13.66 -1.07 -18.66
N ASN A 7 13.61 0.24 -18.91
CA ASN A 7 14.28 1.32 -18.21
C ASN A 7 13.31 2.44 -17.83
N SER A 8 12.01 2.15 -17.85
CA SER A 8 11.00 3.02 -17.28
C SER A 8 11.06 2.87 -15.76
N ASN A 9 11.62 3.85 -15.05
CA ASN A 9 11.49 3.98 -13.59
C ASN A 9 10.02 4.16 -13.16
N THR A 10 9.03 3.93 -14.01
CA THR A 10 7.61 3.98 -13.64
C THR A 10 7.26 2.88 -12.65
N CYS A 11 6.37 3.19 -11.72
CA CYS A 11 5.77 2.27 -10.78
C CYS A 11 5.26 1.03 -11.50
N GLN A 12 5.77 -0.12 -11.09
CA GLN A 12 5.43 -1.38 -11.70
C GLN A 12 3.97 -1.75 -11.40
N LEU A 13 3.39 -1.29 -10.29
CA LEU A 13 1.99 -1.57 -9.98
C LEU A 13 1.02 -0.69 -10.78
N CYS A 14 1.14 0.64 -10.71
CA CYS A 14 0.17 1.56 -11.29
C CYS A 14 0.54 2.08 -12.69
N GLY A 15 1.83 2.09 -13.06
CA GLY A 15 2.33 2.64 -14.32
C GLY A 15 2.17 4.15 -14.50
N ALA A 16 1.76 4.90 -13.47
CA ALA A 16 1.34 6.30 -13.59
C ALA A 16 2.38 7.35 -13.17
N ALA A 17 3.37 6.97 -12.35
CA ALA A 17 4.41 7.87 -11.84
C ALA A 17 5.73 7.11 -11.65
N GLU A 18 6.81 7.82 -11.34
CA GLU A 18 8.08 7.21 -10.97
C GLU A 18 7.94 6.33 -9.70
N GLU A 19 8.57 5.17 -9.70
CA GLU A 19 8.64 4.24 -8.59
C GLU A 19 9.64 4.75 -7.56
N THR A 20 9.10 5.33 -6.49
CA THR A 20 9.84 5.60 -5.26
C THR A 20 9.21 4.83 -4.11
N VAL A 21 9.93 4.71 -3.00
CA VAL A 21 9.39 4.09 -1.77
C VAL A 21 8.14 4.86 -1.29
N THR A 22 8.22 6.20 -1.30
CA THR A 22 7.09 7.08 -0.97
C THR A 22 5.92 6.85 -1.91
N HIS A 23 6.15 6.82 -3.22
CA HIS A 23 5.08 6.54 -4.18
C HIS A 23 4.45 5.18 -3.90
N LEU A 24 5.26 4.12 -3.78
CA LEU A 24 4.77 2.76 -3.59
C LEU A 24 3.91 2.64 -2.33
N PHE A 25 4.33 3.21 -1.20
CA PHE A 25 3.70 3.01 0.10
C PHE A 25 2.76 4.12 0.58
N LEU A 26 2.65 5.25 -0.13
CA LEU A 26 1.81 6.39 0.28
C LEU A 26 0.93 6.93 -0.86
N ASP A 27 1.48 7.09 -2.06
CA ASP A 27 0.78 7.82 -3.14
C ASP A 27 0.18 6.92 -4.22
N CYS A 28 0.59 5.65 -4.27
CA CYS A 28 0.28 4.77 -5.39
C CYS A 28 -1.25 4.59 -5.51
N PRO A 29 -1.88 4.93 -6.65
CA PRO A 29 -3.33 4.73 -6.82
C PRO A 29 -3.75 3.26 -6.64
N PHE A 30 -2.83 2.34 -6.92
CA PHE A 30 -3.01 0.92 -6.66
C PHE A 30 -3.15 0.63 -5.16
N LEU A 31 -2.24 1.17 -4.35
CA LEU A 31 -2.27 1.07 -2.89
C LEU A 31 -3.53 1.72 -2.30
N LEU A 32 -3.88 2.93 -2.75
CA LEU A 32 -5.06 3.63 -2.24
C LEU A 32 -6.36 2.83 -2.42
N ARG A 33 -6.47 2.05 -3.51
CA ARG A 33 -7.60 1.12 -3.71
C ARG A 33 -7.62 -0.02 -2.70
N VAL A 34 -6.45 -0.55 -2.33
CA VAL A 34 -6.31 -1.60 -1.31
C VAL A 34 -6.72 -1.06 0.07
N TRP A 35 -6.25 0.13 0.46
CA TRP A 35 -6.64 0.76 1.73
C TRP A 35 -8.13 1.04 1.83
N ARG A 36 -8.75 1.60 0.77
CA ARG A 36 -10.19 1.89 0.74
C ARG A 36 -11.08 0.65 0.83
N SER A 37 -10.55 -0.53 0.50
CA SER A 37 -11.27 -1.80 0.61
C SER A 37 -11.11 -2.45 1.99
N GLY A 38 -10.23 -1.91 2.84
CA GLY A 38 -9.86 -2.44 4.13
C GLY A 38 -10.84 -2.19 5.27
N PRO A 39 -10.59 -2.80 6.45
CA PRO A 39 -11.38 -2.55 7.67
C PRO A 39 -11.30 -1.09 8.14
N TRP A 40 -10.15 -0.44 7.88
CA TRP A 40 -9.95 1.00 8.06
C TRP A 40 -9.76 1.66 6.69
N PRO A 41 -10.81 2.21 6.08
CA PRO A 41 -10.70 2.94 4.82
C PRO A 41 -9.93 4.24 5.06
N LEU A 42 -8.60 4.16 4.96
CA LEU A 42 -7.73 5.32 5.06
C LEU A 42 -7.56 5.98 3.69
N ASP A 43 -7.70 7.30 3.68
CA ASP A 43 -7.24 8.13 2.57
C ASP A 43 -5.87 8.69 2.91
N LEU A 44 -4.80 7.95 2.56
CA LEU A 44 -3.42 8.36 2.86
C LEU A 44 -3.08 9.74 2.26
N SER A 45 -3.71 10.08 1.12
CA SER A 45 -3.59 11.42 0.51
C SER A 45 -4.10 12.55 1.42
N ALA A 46 -5.12 12.30 2.23
CA ALA A 46 -5.67 13.29 3.15
C ALA A 46 -4.84 13.43 4.45
N LEU A 47 -3.98 12.46 4.76
CA LEU A 47 -3.13 12.49 5.95
C LEU A 47 -1.88 13.38 5.78
N GLY A 48 -1.62 13.88 4.56
CA GLY A 48 -0.53 14.81 4.30
C GLY A 48 0.88 14.24 4.53
N LEU A 49 1.02 12.91 4.55
CA LEU A 49 2.29 12.22 4.76
C LEU A 49 3.27 12.55 3.63
N GLN A 50 4.45 13.09 3.98
CA GLN A 50 5.47 13.48 2.99
C GLN A 50 6.59 12.45 2.87
N SER A 51 6.69 11.53 3.83
CA SER A 51 7.79 10.60 3.93
C SER A 51 7.41 9.29 4.61
N MET A 52 8.24 8.27 4.40
CA MET A 52 8.15 7.02 5.17
C MET A 52 8.36 7.26 6.67
N VAL A 53 9.08 8.30 7.07
CA VAL A 53 9.23 8.63 8.50
C VAL A 53 7.89 9.07 9.09
N ASP A 54 7.11 9.87 8.37
CA ASP A 54 5.78 10.29 8.80
C ASP A 54 4.83 9.10 8.87
N TRP A 55 4.94 8.18 7.91
CA TRP A 55 4.21 6.93 7.94
C TRP A 55 4.54 6.06 9.16
N ILE A 56 5.83 5.88 9.47
CA ILE A 56 6.23 5.12 10.66
C ILE A 56 5.75 5.79 11.94
N LYS A 57 5.79 7.13 12.03
CA LYS A 57 5.22 7.87 13.18
C LYS A 57 3.72 7.62 13.33
N LEU A 58 2.98 7.58 12.21
CA LEU A 58 1.56 7.24 12.22
C LEU A 58 1.32 5.81 12.72
N LEU A 59 2.12 4.84 12.28
CA LEU A 59 2.00 3.45 12.75
C LEU A 59 2.34 3.30 14.24
N LEU A 60 3.30 4.09 14.75
CA LEU A 60 3.67 4.08 16.17
C LEU A 60 2.67 4.84 17.06
N ASN A 61 1.79 5.67 16.47
CA ASN A 61 0.76 6.41 17.19
C ASN A 61 -0.49 6.60 16.31
N PRO A 62 -1.25 5.52 16.05
CA PRO A 62 -2.35 5.53 15.09
C PRO A 62 -3.59 6.28 15.59
N ILE A 63 -3.66 6.63 16.88
CA ILE A 63 -4.70 7.51 17.45
C ILE A 63 -4.71 8.88 16.73
N THR A 64 -3.58 9.28 16.13
CA THR A 64 -3.49 10.50 15.31
C THR A 64 -4.24 10.39 13.97
N ALA A 65 -4.52 9.17 13.48
CA ALA A 65 -5.51 8.97 12.43
C ALA A 65 -6.90 9.01 13.07
N HIS A 66 -7.66 10.08 12.80
CA HIS A 66 -9.00 10.34 13.34
C HIS A 66 -10.03 9.19 13.22
N ASN A 67 -9.72 8.13 12.48
CA ASN A 67 -10.59 7.00 12.17
C ASN A 67 -10.18 5.67 12.83
N VAL A 68 -9.18 5.67 13.73
CA VAL A 68 -8.75 4.45 14.45
C VAL A 68 -9.20 4.53 15.91
N ASN A 69 -10.03 3.58 16.35
CA ASN A 69 -10.39 3.45 17.75
C ASN A 69 -9.15 2.99 18.55
N PRO A 70 -8.86 3.56 19.74
CA PRO A 70 -7.78 3.08 20.61
C PRO A 70 -7.78 1.56 20.83
N ASP A 71 -8.95 0.93 20.93
CA ASP A 71 -9.07 -0.53 21.13
C ASP A 71 -8.56 -1.34 19.91
N ASP A 72 -8.48 -0.70 18.74
CA ASP A 72 -8.10 -1.31 17.47
C ASP A 72 -6.64 -1.00 17.06
N GLU A 73 -5.88 -0.24 17.87
CA GLU A 73 -4.53 0.24 17.51
C GLU A 73 -3.59 -0.89 17.07
N HIS A 74 -3.48 -1.97 17.85
CA HIS A 74 -2.62 -3.10 17.49
C HIS A 74 -3.09 -3.77 16.19
N ALA A 75 -4.41 -3.94 16.04
CA ALA A 75 -5.02 -4.57 14.88
C ALA A 75 -4.78 -3.73 13.60
N PHE A 76 -4.85 -2.41 13.74
CA PHE A 76 -4.52 -1.46 12.68
C PHE A 76 -3.05 -1.56 12.25
N VAL A 77 -2.11 -1.58 13.21
CA VAL A 77 -0.68 -1.69 12.90
C VAL A 77 -0.36 -3.00 12.18
N VAL A 78 -0.89 -4.13 12.65
CA VAL A 78 -0.72 -5.43 11.98
C VAL A 78 -1.29 -5.38 10.56
N TYR A 79 -2.50 -4.85 10.38
CA TYR A 79 -3.10 -4.70 9.06
C TYR A 79 -2.21 -3.87 8.13
N ALA A 80 -1.70 -2.73 8.61
CA ALA A 80 -0.83 -1.85 7.84
C ALA A 80 0.46 -2.55 7.38
N VAL A 81 1.08 -3.33 8.26
CA VAL A 81 2.29 -4.12 7.94
C VAL A 81 1.98 -5.18 6.88
N ILE A 82 0.85 -5.90 7.01
CA ILE A 82 0.42 -6.90 6.03
C ILE A 82 0.15 -6.26 4.66
N VAL A 83 -0.49 -5.09 4.62
CA VAL A 83 -0.72 -4.33 3.38
C VAL A 83 0.61 -4.00 2.69
N MET A 84 1.58 -3.47 3.43
CA MET A 84 2.89 -3.11 2.88
C MET A 84 3.65 -4.33 2.36
N ASP A 85 3.70 -5.41 3.14
CA ASP A 85 4.37 -6.65 2.74
C ASP A 85 3.73 -7.26 1.48
N SER A 86 2.40 -7.34 1.45
CA SER A 86 1.65 -7.85 0.30
C SER A 86 1.86 -7.00 -0.96
N LEU A 87 1.95 -5.67 -0.80
CA LEU A 87 2.20 -4.74 -1.89
C LEU A 87 3.63 -4.91 -2.44
N TRP A 88 4.62 -5.01 -1.56
CA TRP A 88 6.01 -5.26 -1.92
C TRP A 88 6.16 -6.60 -2.65
N PHE A 89 5.53 -7.64 -2.13
CA PHE A 89 5.51 -8.96 -2.75
C PHE A 89 4.89 -8.94 -4.15
N ALA A 90 3.73 -8.28 -4.31
CA ALA A 90 3.08 -8.16 -5.61
C ALA A 90 3.93 -7.38 -6.63
N ARG A 91 4.58 -6.30 -6.18
CA ARG A 91 5.52 -5.53 -7.01
C ARG A 91 6.67 -6.43 -7.48
N ASN A 92 7.27 -7.21 -6.57
CA ASN A 92 8.37 -8.11 -6.90
C ASN A 92 7.94 -9.23 -7.85
N GLN A 93 6.73 -9.79 -7.68
CA GLN A 93 6.20 -10.74 -8.65
C GLN A 93 6.03 -10.12 -10.04
N LYS A 94 5.62 -8.87 -10.13
CA LYS A 94 5.51 -8.18 -11.42
C LYS A 94 6.87 -7.95 -12.06
N VAL A 95 7.87 -7.53 -11.27
CA VAL A 95 9.24 -7.30 -11.74
C VAL A 95 9.94 -8.59 -12.21
N HIS A 96 9.85 -9.66 -11.42
CA HIS A 96 10.65 -10.87 -11.66
C HIS A 96 9.92 -11.96 -12.46
N HIS A 97 8.59 -11.94 -12.46
CA HIS A 97 7.76 -12.97 -13.09
C HIS A 97 6.77 -12.43 -14.12
N ASN A 98 6.79 -11.11 -14.39
CA ASN A 98 5.92 -10.43 -15.36
C ASN A 98 4.42 -10.74 -15.15
N THR A 99 4.02 -10.90 -13.89
CA THR A 99 2.64 -11.18 -13.50
C THR A 99 1.79 -9.91 -13.52
N SER A 100 0.48 -10.05 -13.80
CA SER A 100 -0.46 -8.95 -13.63
C SER A 100 -0.82 -8.80 -12.15
N ALA A 101 -0.66 -7.60 -11.59
CA ALA A 101 -1.14 -7.29 -10.25
C ALA A 101 -2.59 -6.76 -10.31
N ASP A 102 -3.49 -7.36 -9.54
CA ASP A 102 -4.87 -6.90 -9.34
C ASP A 102 -5.04 -6.50 -7.85
N PRO A 103 -5.48 -5.27 -7.54
CA PRO A 103 -5.74 -4.84 -6.16
C PRO A 103 -6.67 -5.78 -5.39
N ASN A 104 -7.67 -6.37 -6.06
CA ASN A 104 -8.62 -7.29 -5.42
C ASN A 104 -7.96 -8.60 -5.00
N VAL A 105 -7.02 -9.12 -5.79
CA VAL A 105 -6.27 -10.35 -5.47
C VAL A 105 -5.35 -10.12 -4.27
N ILE A 106 -4.73 -8.95 -4.20
CA ILE A 106 -3.89 -8.57 -3.07
C ILE A 106 -4.75 -8.37 -1.83
N PHE A 107 -5.89 -7.69 -1.96
CA PHE A 107 -6.84 -7.54 -0.87
C PHE A 107 -7.31 -8.89 -0.31
N GLN A 108 -7.65 -9.85 -1.17
CA GLN A 108 -7.99 -11.22 -0.75
C GLN A 108 -6.83 -11.92 -0.02
N SER A 109 -5.59 -11.70 -0.46
CA SER A 109 -4.40 -12.23 0.22
C SER A 109 -4.24 -11.61 1.62
N ILE A 110 -4.39 -10.28 1.73
CA ILE A 110 -4.34 -9.55 3.00
C ILE A 110 -5.42 -10.08 3.96
N GLN A 111 -6.66 -10.30 3.48
CA GLN A 111 -7.74 -10.87 4.28
C GLN A 111 -7.47 -12.30 4.78
N ARG A 112 -6.61 -13.07 4.11
CA ARG A 112 -6.20 -14.41 4.58
C ARG A 112 -5.11 -14.34 5.63
N CYS A 113 -4.17 -13.40 5.51
CA CYS A 113 -3.06 -13.23 6.46
C CYS A 113 -3.49 -12.53 7.77
N TYR A 114 -4.54 -11.71 7.71
CA TYR A 114 -5.05 -10.95 8.85
C TYR A 114 -6.06 -11.74 9.73
N LYS A 115 -6.56 -12.90 9.26
CA LYS A 115 -7.52 -13.74 9.98
C LYS A 115 -6.88 -14.70 10.98
#